data_AF-A0A9E0QFP8-F1
#
_entry.id   AF-A0A9E0QFP8-F1
#
_cell.length_a   1.000
_cell.length_b   1.000
_cell.length_c   1.000
_cell.angle_alpha   90.00
_cell.angle_beta   90.00
_cell.angle_gamma   90.00
#
_symmetry.space_group_name_H-M   'P 1'
#
loop_
_entity.id
_entity.type
_entity.pdbx_description
1 polymer ?
#
loop_
_entity_poly.entity_id
_entity_poly.type
_entity_poly.pdbx_seq_one_letter_code
_entity_poly.pdbx_strand_id
1 'polypeptide(L)' 'MNKQKRKWPILLLVLDLLGAIIAAVGLIEYLDTGSLNAIILLVAGLFLMLPLILHILKLMPRKGTGNSKGEH' A
#
# COMPACT_ATOMS: atom_id res chain seq x y z
N MET A 1 19.78 -2.92 -20.55
CA MET A 1 18.33 -2.93 -20.81
C MET A 1 17.58 -2.90 -19.48
N ASN A 2 17.15 -1.74 -18.97
CA ASN A 2 16.49 -1.67 -17.65
C ASN A 2 15.48 -0.50 -17.50
N LYS A 3 14.77 -0.16 -18.58
CA LYS A 3 13.75 0.92 -18.55
C LYS A 3 12.45 0.52 -17.82
N GLN A 4 12.23 -0.76 -17.53
CA GLN A 4 11.02 -1.25 -16.86
C GLN A 4 10.95 -0.99 -15.35
N LYS A 5 12.09 -0.75 -14.67
CA LYS A 5 12.08 -0.52 -13.21
C LYS A 5 11.51 0.84 -12.79
N ARG A 6 11.41 1.83 -13.69
CA ARG A 6 10.91 3.18 -13.36
C ARG A 6 9.39 3.32 -13.31
N LYS A 7 8.63 2.44 -13.98
CA LYS A 7 7.15 2.56 -14.05
C LYS A 7 6.41 1.91 -12.87
N TRP A 8 7.04 0.93 -12.23
CA TRP A 8 6.52 0.22 -11.06
C TRP A 8 6.15 1.14 -9.88
N PRO A 9 7.00 2.10 -9.46
CA PRO A 9 6.65 2.97 -8.34
C PRO A 9 5.46 3.90 -8.66
N ILE A 10 5.33 4.36 -9.90
CA ILE A 10 4.19 5.21 -10.31
C ILE A 10 2.89 4.40 -10.29
N LEU A 11 2.92 3.16 -10.78
CA LEU A 11 1.75 2.29 -10.80
C LEU A 11 1.27 1.95 -9.38
N LEU A 12 2.20 1.69 -8.45
CA LEU A 12 1.86 1.47 -7.03
C LEU A 12 1.23 2.70 -6.40
N LEU A 13 1.69 3.90 -6.77
CA LEU A 13 1.18 5.16 -6.24
C LEU A 13 -0.23 5.48 -6.77
N VAL A 14 -0.49 5.18 -8.06
CA VAL A 14 -1.84 5.28 -8.63
C VAL A 14 -2.79 4.26 -7.99
N LEU A 15 -2.33 3.03 -7.76
CA LEU A 15 -3.13 2.00 -7.10
C LEU A 15 -3.51 2.40 -5.68
N ASP A 16 -2.56 2.96 -4.93
CA ASP A 16 -2.78 3.45 -3.57
C ASP A 16 -3.78 4.62 -3.54
N LEU A 17 -3.65 5.58 -4.45
CA LEU A 17 -4.61 6.68 -4.57
C LEU A 17 -6.03 6.18 -4.89
N LEU A 18 -6.16 5.22 -5.81
CA LEU A 18 -7.45 4.60 -6.11
C LEU A 18 -8.01 3.84 -4.90
N GLY A 19 -7.16 3.11 -4.18
CA GLY A 19 -7.53 2.45 -2.93
C GLY A 19 -8.05 3.44 -1.89
N ALA A 20 -7.41 4.61 -1.76
CA ALA A 20 -7.82 5.69 -0.86
C ALA A 20 -9.18 6.27 -1.20
N ILE A 21 -9.41 6.51 -2.49
CA ILE A 21 -10.71 7.01 -2.96
C ILE A 21 -11.80 5.97 -2.66
N ILE A 22 -11.56 4.69 -2.97
CA ILE A 22 -12.53 3.61 -2.72
C ILE A 22 -12.82 3.46 -1.23
N ALA A 23 -11.79 3.49 -0.38
CA ALA A 23 -11.95 3.40 1.06
C ALA A 23 -12.72 4.60 1.63
N ALA A 24 -12.45 5.81 1.13
CA ALA A 24 -13.17 7.02 1.54
C ALA A 24 -14.65 6.96 1.14
N VAL A 25 -14.95 6.52 -0.08
CA VAL A 25 -16.34 6.32 -0.53
C VAL A 25 -17.03 5.25 0.32
N GLY A 26 -16.36 4.13 0.58
CA GLY A 26 -16.89 3.09 1.46
C GLY A 26 -17.15 3.59 2.89
N LEU A 27 -16.29 4.45 3.43
CA LEU A 27 -16.50 5.05 4.75
C LEU A 27 -17.71 6.00 4.76
N ILE A 28 -17.82 6.88 3.77
CA ILE A 28 -18.94 7.83 3.67
C ILE A 28 -20.26 7.07 3.52
N GLU A 29 -20.31 6.11 2.61
CA GLU A 29 -21.50 5.28 2.37
C GLU A 29 -21.88 4.48 3.63
N TYR A 30 -20.90 3.99 4.38
CA TYR A 30 -21.13 3.27 5.63
C TYR A 30 -21.73 4.18 6.71
N LEU A 31 -21.23 5.41 6.82
CA LEU A 31 -21.75 6.40 7.78
C LEU A 31 -23.17 6.86 7.43
N ASP A 32 -23.50 6.94 6.15
CA ASP A 32 -24.80 7.43 5.68
C ASP A 32 -25.88 6.33 5.69
N THR A 33 -25.54 5.12 5.23
CA THR A 33 -26.52 4.04 5.03
C THR A 33 -26.38 2.87 6.00
N GLY A 34 -25.26 2.74 6.71
CA GLY A 34 -24.94 1.56 7.52
C GLY A 34 -24.81 0.26 6.72
N SER A 35 -24.67 0.35 5.39
CA SER A 35 -24.71 -0.81 4.49
C SER A 35 -23.49 -1.73 4.65
N LEU A 36 -23.74 -3.05 4.68
CA LEU A 36 -22.69 -4.07 4.57
C LEU A 36 -21.85 -3.91 3.28
N ASN A 37 -22.46 -3.40 2.21
CA ASN A 37 -21.77 -3.20 0.95
C ASN A 37 -20.69 -2.11 1.07
N ALA A 38 -20.91 -1.13 1.92
CA ALA A 38 -19.96 -0.06 2.20
C ALA A 38 -18.73 -0.60 2.95
N ILE A 39 -18.92 -1.57 3.86
CA ILE A 39 -17.82 -2.28 4.52
C ILE A 39 -16.96 -3.04 3.49
N ILE A 40 -17.59 -3.71 2.52
CA ILE A 40 -16.85 -4.42 1.45
C ILE A 40 -15.99 -3.43 0.65
N LEU A 41 -16.54 -2.27 0.29
CA LEU A 41 -15.76 -1.20 -0.37
C LEU A 41 -14.59 -0.74 0.48
N LEU A 42 -14.82 -0.52 1.77
CA LEU A 42 -13.81 -0.05 2.71
C LEU A 42 -12.65 -1.05 2.82
N VAL A 43 -12.96 -2.33 2.99
CA VAL A 43 -11.98 -3.42 3.03
C VAL A 43 -11.25 -3.55 1.70
N ALA A 44 -11.95 -3.49 0.56
CA ALA A 44 -11.34 -3.57 -0.77
C ALA A 44 -10.36 -2.41 -1.02
N GLY A 45 -10.72 -1.19 -0.63
CA GLY A 45 -9.86 0.00 -0.72
C GLY A 45 -8.58 -0.16 0.10
N LEU A 46 -8.67 -0.71 1.31
CA LEU A 46 -7.50 -1.00 2.15
C LEU A 46 -6.59 -2.08 1.54
N PHE A 47 -7.16 -3.13 0.94
CA PHE A 47 -6.38 -4.16 0.26
C PHE A 47 -5.63 -3.62 -0.97
N LEU A 48 -6.19 -2.63 -1.66
CA LEU A 48 -5.54 -1.98 -2.80
C LEU A 48 -4.31 -1.14 -2.41
N MET A 49 -4.26 -0.62 -1.19
CA MET A 49 -3.09 0.10 -0.65
C MET A 49 -1.96 -0.85 -0.20
N LEU A 50 -2.29 -2.11 0.11
CA LEU A 50 -1.35 -3.11 0.66
C LEU A 50 -0.05 -3.27 -0.16
N PRO A 51 -0.07 -3.31 -1.51
CA PRO A 51 1.14 -3.45 -2.31
C PRO A 51 2.13 -2.29 -2.12
N LEU A 52 1.63 -1.05 -1.96
CA LEU A 52 2.50 0.11 -1.72
C LEU A 52 3.14 0.01 -0.33
N ILE A 53 2.35 -0.34 0.69
CA ILE A 53 2.84 -0.54 2.07
C ILE A 53 3.94 -1.61 2.10
N LEU A 54 3.70 -2.76 1.48
CA LEU A 54 4.68 -3.84 1.39
C LEU A 54 5.94 -3.41 0.61
N HIS A 55 5.78 -2.62 -0.45
CA HIS A 55 6.90 -2.07 -1.21
C HIS A 55 7.75 -1.10 -0.36
N ILE A 56 7.11 -0.22 0.41
CA ILE A 56 7.79 0.69 1.36
C ILE A 56 8.51 -0.10 2.46
N LEU A 57 7.84 -1.09 3.06
CA LEU A 57 8.44 -1.94 4.09
C LEU A 57 9.65 -2.72 3.56
N LYS A 58 9.59 -3.20 2.31
CA LYS A 58 10.72 -3.86 1.64
C LYS A 58 11.88 -2.91 1.37
N LEU A 59 11.61 -1.63 1.14
CA LEU A 59 12.63 -0.60 0.95
C LEU A 59 13.19 -0.06 2.27
N MET A 60 12.52 -0.30 3.40
CA MET A 60 13.01 0.12 4.71
C MET A 60 14.24 -0.73 5.07
N PRO A 61 15.41 -0.11 5.33
CA PRO A 61 16.58 -0.86 5.76
C PRO A 61 16.22 -1.58 7.06
N ARG A 62 16.53 -2.88 7.11
CA ARG A 62 16.35 -3.71 8.31
C ARG A 62 17.18 -3.08 9.44
N LYS A 63 16.56 -2.24 10.27
CA LYS A 63 17.18 -1.65 11.45
C LYS A 63 17.30 -2.75 12.51
N GLY A 64 18.35 -3.55 12.37
CA GLY A 64 18.60 -4.73 13.18
C GLY A 64 19.69 -5.60 12.56
N THR A 65 20.93 -5.12 12.65
CA THR A 65 22.11 -5.80 13.19
C THR A 65 23.33 -5.06 12.67
N GLY A 66 23.70 -3.99 13.38
CA GLY A 66 25.11 -3.67 13.48
C GLY A 66 25.76 -4.81 14.24
N ASN A 67 26.44 -5.70 13.54
CA ASN A 67 27.58 -6.38 14.12
C ASN A 67 28.67 -6.38 13.05
N SER A 68 29.50 -5.35 13.17
CA SER A 68 30.95 -5.36 13.01
C SER A 68 31.56 -6.41 12.09
N LYS A 69 32.24 -5.89 11.04
CA LYS A 69 33.62 -6.23 10.66
C LYS A 69 34.19 -7.56 11.19
N GLY A 70 34.62 -8.38 10.23
CA GLY A 70 35.55 -9.49 10.40
C GLY A 70 35.70 -10.21 9.07
N GLU A 71 36.16 -9.51 8.02
CA GLU A 71 37.40 -9.93 7.35
C GLU A 71 38.38 -10.58 8.31
N HIS A 72 38.46 -11.91 8.26
CA HIS A 72 39.70 -12.67 8.21
C HIS A 72 39.41 -14.12 7.81
#